data_AF-A0A5B9FNX1-F1
#
_entry.id   AF-A0A5B9FNX1-F1
#
_cell.length_a   1.000
_cell.length_b   1.000
_cell.length_c   1.000
_cell.angle_alpha   90.00
_cell.angle_beta   90.00
_cell.angle_gamma   90.00
#
_symmetry.space_group_name_H-M   'P 1'
#
loop_
_entity.id
_entity.type
_entity.pdbx_description
1 polymer ?
#
loop_
_entity_poly.entity_id
_entity_poly.type
_entity_poly.pdbx_seq_one_letter_code
_entity_poly.pdbx_strand_id
1 'polypeptide(L)'
;MLKQFISYNGLPISSGGAHSINNKRIEDVYSQTEIVLNKYGQLIDKECILTFYNSPSGLYKTWGNLWVLMRKFGFFSKFGSFSYPEGRQYFWSWKINKHEVRETFKLLESFNALDKDRFDPLVFSVLYHFYFKNDVGDVFPCQDEIPTFDERFFNSQVYIRLGQKASASVWFTVPLGKSGADSNYIKRLIQDLPFKVSEKHWKIWGKSSKGKWMGKKIRLTDFIDG
;
A
#
# COMPACT_ATOMS: atom_id res chain seq x y z
N MET A 1 0.53 17.02 -22.97
CA MET A 1 1.18 15.80 -23.49
C MET A 1 2.39 15.45 -22.64
N LEU A 2 2.31 14.31 -21.98
CA LEU A 2 3.37 13.76 -21.14
C LEU A 2 4.59 13.37 -21.98
N LYS A 3 5.76 13.86 -21.59
CA LYS A 3 7.05 13.52 -22.23
C LYS A 3 7.89 12.55 -21.41
N GLN A 4 7.78 12.63 -20.10
CA GLN A 4 8.60 11.87 -19.17
C GLN A 4 7.87 11.66 -17.84
N PHE A 5 8.13 10.55 -17.17
CA PHE A 5 7.72 10.31 -15.79
C PHE A 5 8.74 9.40 -15.09
N ILE A 6 8.74 9.39 -13.77
CA ILE A 6 9.53 8.48 -12.94
C ILE A 6 8.59 7.48 -12.27
N SER A 7 9.01 6.22 -12.19
CA SER A 7 8.26 5.18 -11.50
C SER A 7 9.07 4.51 -10.40
N TYR A 8 8.38 4.13 -9.34
CA TYR A 8 8.91 3.25 -8.29
C TYR A 8 8.04 2.01 -8.14
N ASN A 9 8.65 0.82 -8.09
CA ASN A 9 7.95 -0.44 -7.87
C ASN A 9 8.45 -1.17 -6.62
N GLY A 10 7.83 -0.91 -5.47
CA GLY A 10 8.02 -1.66 -4.23
C GLY A 10 6.93 -2.72 -4.05
N LEU A 11 7.11 -3.90 -4.67
CA LEU A 11 6.16 -5.03 -4.62
C LEU A 11 5.89 -5.55 -3.18
N PRO A 12 4.89 -6.43 -2.92
CA PRO A 12 4.64 -6.99 -1.59
C PRO A 12 5.61 -8.13 -1.16
N ILE A 13 5.65 -8.45 0.15
CA ILE A 13 6.57 -9.41 0.81
C ILE A 13 6.42 -10.83 0.24
N SER A 14 5.22 -11.21 -0.22
CA SER A 14 4.97 -12.51 -0.86
C SER A 14 5.73 -12.70 -2.19
N SER A 15 6.34 -11.63 -2.71
CA SER A 15 7.27 -11.63 -3.85
C SER A 15 8.66 -11.10 -3.46
N GLY A 16 9.00 -11.11 -2.17
CA GLY A 16 10.27 -10.61 -1.61
C GLY A 16 10.36 -9.09 -1.45
N GLY A 17 9.26 -8.34 -1.60
CA GLY A 17 9.33 -6.91 -1.88
C GLY A 17 8.78 -5.90 -0.87
N ALA A 18 7.95 -6.25 0.13
CA ALA A 18 7.32 -5.17 0.92
C ALA A 18 8.34 -4.52 1.85
N HIS A 19 8.19 -3.21 1.98
CA HIS A 19 8.90 -2.45 2.99
C HIS A 19 8.38 -2.86 4.36
N SER A 20 9.21 -3.59 5.12
CA SER A 20 8.92 -3.84 6.54
C SER A 20 8.97 -2.52 7.28
N ILE A 21 7.91 -2.20 8.00
CA ILE A 21 7.82 -0.99 8.81
C ILE A 21 8.14 -1.39 10.24
N ASN A 22 9.43 -1.35 10.57
CA ASN A 22 9.91 -1.80 11.87
C ASN A 22 9.67 -0.74 12.93
N ASN A 23 9.36 -1.19 14.16
CA ASN A 23 9.37 -0.41 15.39
C ASN A 23 8.43 0.81 15.41
N LYS A 24 7.30 0.75 14.69
CA LYS A 24 6.23 1.76 14.77
C LYS A 24 4.92 1.11 15.19
N ARG A 25 4.08 1.82 15.96
CA ARG A 25 2.72 1.36 16.22
C ARG A 25 1.93 1.36 14.91
N ILE A 26 1.07 0.38 14.72
CA ILE A 26 0.29 0.23 13.48
C ILE A 26 -0.60 1.45 13.18
N GLU A 27 -1.11 2.12 14.22
CA GLU A 27 -1.89 3.35 14.10
C GLU A 27 -1.03 4.54 13.62
N ASP A 28 0.22 4.62 14.07
CA ASP A 28 1.17 5.65 13.61
C ASP A 28 1.51 5.44 12.13
N VAL A 29 1.67 4.18 11.71
CA VAL A 29 1.93 3.85 10.30
C VAL A 29 0.77 4.31 9.42
N TYR A 30 -0.46 3.94 9.79
CA TYR A 30 -1.66 4.38 9.08
C TYR A 30 -1.75 5.91 9.02
N SER A 31 -1.61 6.59 10.16
CA SER A 31 -1.73 8.04 10.25
C SER A 31 -0.66 8.76 9.45
N GLN A 32 0.60 8.28 9.50
CA GLN A 32 1.68 8.83 8.67
C GLN A 32 1.41 8.60 7.18
N THR A 33 0.90 7.43 6.78
CA THR A 33 0.49 7.19 5.39
C THR A 33 -0.60 8.17 4.95
N GLU A 34 -1.64 8.40 5.76
CA GLU A 34 -2.68 9.40 5.45
C GLU A 34 -2.09 10.80 5.29
N ILE A 35 -1.19 11.22 6.20
CA ILE A 35 -0.57 12.55 6.16
C ILE A 35 0.22 12.72 4.86
N VAL A 36 1.06 11.75 4.51
CA VAL A 36 1.86 11.79 3.27
C VAL A 36 0.94 11.82 2.05
N LEU A 37 -0.07 10.97 1.99
CA LEU A 37 -0.99 10.92 0.86
C LEU A 37 -1.86 12.17 0.76
N ASN A 38 -2.26 12.80 1.86
CA ASN A 38 -2.97 14.08 1.82
C ASN A 38 -2.06 15.21 1.33
N LYS A 39 -0.78 15.18 1.70
CA LYS A 39 0.22 16.18 1.28
C LYS A 39 0.54 16.05 -0.21
N TYR A 40 0.89 14.86 -0.68
CA TYR A 40 1.40 14.63 -2.04
C TYR A 40 0.35 14.11 -3.02
N GLY A 41 -0.82 13.67 -2.55
CA GLY A 41 -1.79 12.93 -3.34
C GLY A 41 -3.19 13.53 -3.34
N GLN A 42 -3.86 13.47 -4.49
CA GLN A 42 -5.29 13.60 -4.63
C GLN A 42 -5.87 12.20 -4.58
N LEU A 43 -6.57 11.86 -3.49
CA LEU A 43 -7.20 10.55 -3.34
C LEU A 43 -8.27 10.36 -4.43
N ILE A 44 -8.21 9.22 -5.10
CA ILE A 44 -9.20 8.76 -6.08
C ILE A 44 -10.09 7.72 -5.43
N ASP A 45 -9.47 6.72 -4.80
CA ASP A 45 -10.15 5.63 -4.12
C ASP A 45 -9.35 5.15 -2.91
N LYS A 46 -10.06 4.63 -1.92
CA LYS A 46 -9.51 4.07 -0.69
C LYS A 46 -10.33 2.87 -0.26
N GLU A 47 -9.70 1.71 -0.27
CA GLU A 47 -10.30 0.47 0.23
C GLU A 47 -9.67 0.07 1.56
N CYS A 48 -10.51 -0.09 2.59
CA CYS A 48 -10.09 -0.54 3.91
C CYS A 48 -10.70 -1.92 4.16
N ILE A 49 -9.87 -2.95 4.35
CA ILE A 49 -10.29 -4.34 4.54
C ILE A 49 -9.74 -4.89 5.84
N LEU A 50 -10.61 -5.39 6.70
CA LEU A 50 -10.22 -6.22 7.84
C LEU A 50 -10.34 -7.68 7.45
N THR A 51 -9.29 -8.47 7.66
CA THR A 51 -9.27 -9.91 7.36
C THR A 51 -8.89 -10.70 8.59
N PHE A 52 -9.72 -11.68 8.94
CA PHE A 52 -9.46 -12.66 9.98
C PHE A 52 -9.12 -14.00 9.34
N TYR A 53 -8.03 -14.61 9.79
CA TYR A 53 -7.58 -15.92 9.36
C TYR A 53 -7.97 -16.97 10.41
N ASN A 54 -8.37 -18.17 9.98
CA ASN A 54 -8.53 -19.27 10.94
C ASN A 54 -7.16 -19.75 11.45
N SER A 55 -7.15 -20.48 12.57
CA SER A 55 -5.99 -21.26 13.01
C SER A 55 -6.20 -22.74 12.69
N PRO A 56 -5.62 -23.28 11.60
CA PRO A 56 -5.62 -24.71 11.33
C PRO A 56 -4.99 -25.53 12.47
N SER A 57 -3.94 -25.01 13.12
CA SER A 57 -3.24 -25.69 14.22
C SER A 57 -3.90 -25.54 15.59
N GLY A 58 -4.95 -24.71 15.70
CA GLY A 58 -5.69 -24.51 16.95
C GLY A 58 -5.03 -23.58 17.97
N LEU A 59 -4.05 -22.75 17.58
CA LEU A 59 -3.40 -21.75 18.43
C LEU A 59 -4.38 -20.71 19.01
N TYR A 60 -5.52 -20.51 18.37
CA TYR A 60 -6.61 -19.69 18.88
C TYR A 60 -7.98 -20.20 18.45
N LYS A 61 -9.02 -19.86 19.25
CA LYS A 61 -10.40 -20.27 19.00
C LYS A 61 -11.02 -19.50 17.84
N THR A 62 -10.92 -20.07 16.63
CA THR A 62 -11.45 -19.48 15.39
C THR A 62 -12.90 -19.03 15.53
N TRP A 63 -13.81 -19.91 15.94
CA TRP A 63 -15.24 -19.59 16.02
C TRP A 63 -15.57 -18.52 17.06
N GLY A 64 -14.93 -18.54 18.23
CA GLY A 64 -15.13 -17.52 19.26
C GLY A 64 -14.71 -16.13 18.78
N ASN A 65 -13.53 -16.04 18.16
CA ASN A 65 -13.03 -14.79 17.61
C ASN A 65 -13.86 -14.31 16.41
N LEU A 66 -14.29 -15.21 15.53
CA LEU A 66 -15.16 -14.89 14.41
C LEU A 66 -16.50 -14.30 14.88
N TRP A 67 -17.09 -14.86 15.95
CA TRP A 67 -18.31 -14.33 16.55
C TRP A 67 -18.14 -12.89 17.08
N VAL A 68 -17.00 -12.59 17.72
CA VAL A 68 -16.68 -11.22 18.16
C VAL A 68 -16.65 -10.26 16.97
N LEU A 69 -16.00 -10.65 15.87
CA LEU A 69 -15.88 -9.85 14.67
C LEU A 69 -17.22 -9.65 13.96
N MET A 70 -18.03 -10.71 13.83
CA MET A 70 -19.37 -10.65 13.24
C MET A 70 -20.31 -9.73 14.01
N ARG A 71 -20.23 -9.73 15.35
CA ARG A 71 -21.03 -8.80 16.17
C ARG A 71 -20.60 -7.34 16.00
N LYS A 72 -19.33 -7.09 15.68
CA LYS A 72 -18.78 -5.73 15.56
C LYS A 72 -18.93 -5.14 14.15
N PHE A 73 -18.65 -5.92 13.12
CA PHE A 73 -18.61 -5.47 11.72
C PHE A 73 -19.72 -6.08 10.84
N GLY A 74 -20.64 -6.82 11.46
CA GLY A 74 -21.76 -7.47 10.78
C GLY A 74 -21.46 -8.91 10.37
N PHE A 75 -22.55 -9.65 10.16
CA PHE A 75 -22.52 -11.08 9.82
C PHE A 75 -22.11 -11.36 8.37
N PHE A 76 -22.26 -10.38 7.47
CA PHE A 76 -21.98 -10.52 6.04
C PHE A 76 -20.50 -10.26 5.74
N SER A 77 -19.66 -11.24 6.09
CA SER A 77 -18.25 -11.24 5.68
C SER A 77 -18.06 -11.95 4.34
N LYS A 78 -17.05 -11.52 3.59
CA LYS A 78 -16.56 -12.28 2.44
C LYS A 78 -15.74 -13.44 2.96
N PHE A 79 -16.21 -14.67 2.74
CA PHE A 79 -15.46 -15.89 3.04
C PHE A 79 -14.57 -16.28 1.86
N GLY A 80 -13.37 -16.78 2.16
CA GLY A 80 -12.47 -17.32 1.16
C GLY A 80 -11.49 -18.32 1.74
N SER A 81 -10.69 -18.93 0.86
CA SER A 81 -9.65 -19.86 1.26
C SER A 81 -8.46 -19.88 0.31
N PHE A 82 -7.28 -20.20 0.84
CA PHE A 82 -6.08 -20.50 0.09
C PHE A 82 -5.68 -21.97 0.31
N SER A 83 -5.27 -22.65 -0.76
CA SER A 83 -4.74 -24.01 -0.69
C SER A 83 -3.22 -23.96 -0.69
N TYR A 84 -2.60 -24.60 0.30
CA TYR A 84 -1.16 -24.81 0.40
C TYR A 84 -0.86 -26.31 0.50
N PRO A 85 0.38 -26.75 0.23
CA PRO A 85 0.77 -28.14 0.41
C PRO A 85 0.47 -28.67 1.82
N GLU A 86 0.62 -27.83 2.83
CA GLU A 86 0.42 -28.20 4.24
C GLU A 86 -1.04 -28.06 4.71
N GLY A 87 -1.96 -27.71 3.81
CA GLY A 87 -3.39 -27.63 4.10
C GLY A 87 -4.08 -26.37 3.60
N ARG A 88 -5.36 -26.23 3.95
CA ARG A 88 -6.20 -25.09 3.53
C ARG A 88 -6.27 -24.04 4.63
N GLN A 89 -6.01 -22.79 4.26
CA GLN A 89 -6.21 -21.61 5.10
C GLN A 89 -7.54 -20.97 4.74
N TYR A 90 -8.41 -20.76 5.72
CA TYR A 90 -9.66 -20.02 5.56
C TYR A 90 -9.51 -18.59 6.08
N PHE A 91 -10.28 -17.68 5.50
CA PHE A 91 -10.36 -16.30 5.95
C PHE A 91 -11.74 -15.69 5.77
N TRP A 92 -12.01 -14.67 6.56
CA TRP A 92 -13.20 -13.82 6.48
C TRP A 92 -12.77 -12.37 6.40
N SER A 93 -13.37 -11.62 5.48
CA SER A 93 -13.03 -10.21 5.27
C SER A 93 -14.24 -9.31 5.33
N TRP A 94 -14.05 -8.12 5.92
CA TRP A 94 -15.04 -7.05 6.01
C TRP A 94 -14.49 -5.79 5.36
N LYS A 95 -15.34 -5.06 4.64
CA LYS A 95 -15.05 -3.67 4.28
C LYS A 95 -15.24 -2.80 5.51
N ILE A 96 -14.24 -1.99 5.81
CA ILE A 96 -14.20 -1.13 6.98
C ILE A 96 -14.45 0.31 6.54
N ASN A 97 -15.43 0.95 7.16
CA ASN A 97 -15.77 2.33 6.86
C ASN A 97 -14.88 3.28 7.67
N LYS A 98 -14.79 4.55 7.25
CA LYS A 98 -13.96 5.56 7.93
C LYS A 98 -14.23 5.68 9.44
N HIS A 99 -15.49 5.50 9.85
CA HIS A 99 -15.91 5.61 11.26
C HIS A 99 -15.48 4.40 12.11
N GLU A 100 -15.15 3.28 11.48
CA GLU A 100 -14.82 2.02 12.15
C GLU A 100 -13.31 1.82 12.32
N VAL A 101 -12.48 2.63 11.63
CA VAL A 101 -11.01 2.52 11.64
C VAL A 101 -10.43 2.52 13.07
N ARG A 102 -10.87 3.43 13.93
CA ARG A 102 -10.41 3.50 15.33
C ARG A 102 -10.73 2.24 16.12
N GLU A 103 -11.94 1.72 15.89
CA GLU A 103 -12.41 0.50 16.54
C GLU A 103 -11.71 -0.76 16.01
N THR A 104 -11.24 -0.72 14.76
CA THR A 104 -10.39 -1.76 14.17
C THR A 104 -9.01 -1.80 14.83
N PHE A 105 -8.38 -0.65 15.12
CA PHE A 105 -7.07 -0.63 15.80
C PHE A 105 -7.13 -1.25 17.20
N LYS A 106 -8.16 -0.93 18.00
CA LYS A 106 -8.36 -1.56 19.31
C LYS A 106 -8.46 -3.08 19.22
N LEU A 107 -9.14 -3.59 18.19
CA LEU A 107 -9.24 -5.04 17.98
C LEU A 107 -7.93 -5.65 17.54
N LEU A 108 -7.20 -5.01 16.62
CA LEU A 108 -5.87 -5.50 16.21
C LEU A 108 -4.94 -5.64 17.42
N GLU A 109 -4.94 -4.68 18.35
CA GLU A 109 -4.14 -4.79 19.57
C GLU A 109 -4.53 -6.02 20.40
N SER A 110 -5.83 -6.29 20.57
CA SER A 110 -6.29 -7.49 21.30
C SER A 110 -5.95 -8.81 20.59
N PHE A 111 -5.97 -8.84 19.25
CA PHE A 111 -5.63 -10.03 18.46
C PHE A 111 -4.12 -10.22 18.30
N ASN A 112 -3.32 -9.16 18.44
CA ASN A 112 -1.86 -9.25 18.40
C ASN A 112 -1.27 -10.04 19.58
N ALA A 113 -2.03 -10.19 20.67
CA ALA A 113 -1.65 -11.05 21.79
C ALA A 113 -1.81 -12.56 21.51
N LEU A 114 -2.52 -12.92 20.43
CA LEU A 114 -2.69 -14.31 20.02
C LEU A 114 -1.47 -14.77 19.23
N ASP A 115 -1.06 -16.02 19.42
CA ASP A 115 -0.01 -16.62 18.60
C ASP A 115 -0.46 -16.69 17.14
N LYS A 116 0.47 -16.32 16.25
CA LYS A 116 0.24 -16.45 14.81
C LYS A 116 0.49 -17.89 14.38
N ASP A 117 -0.36 -18.34 13.47
CA ASP A 117 -0.13 -19.56 12.71
C ASP A 117 0.68 -19.18 11.45
N ARG A 118 0.25 -19.59 10.26
CA ARG A 118 0.79 -19.11 8.98
C ARG A 118 0.67 -17.59 8.79
N PHE A 119 -0.44 -17.00 9.24
CA PHE A 119 -0.72 -15.57 9.13
C PHE A 119 -1.03 -14.97 10.50
N ASP A 120 -0.84 -13.65 10.61
CA ASP A 120 -1.37 -12.91 11.76
C ASP A 120 -2.88 -13.17 11.86
N PRO A 121 -3.43 -13.43 13.06
CA PRO A 121 -4.83 -13.80 13.22
C PRO A 121 -5.79 -12.77 12.63
N LEU A 122 -5.48 -11.48 12.83
CA LEU A 122 -6.26 -10.36 12.32
C LEU A 122 -5.34 -9.37 11.60
N VAL A 123 -5.76 -8.92 10.43
CA VAL A 123 -5.00 -8.02 9.56
C VAL A 123 -5.91 -6.93 9.06
N PHE A 124 -5.52 -5.68 9.25
CA PHE A 124 -6.15 -4.54 8.62
C PHE A 124 -5.31 -4.05 7.45
N SER A 125 -5.88 -4.08 6.25
CA SER A 125 -5.23 -3.68 5.03
C SER A 125 -5.90 -2.44 4.46
N VAL A 126 -5.10 -1.52 3.91
CA VAL A 126 -5.60 -0.31 3.27
C VAL A 126 -4.92 -0.11 1.94
N LEU A 127 -5.71 -0.01 0.88
CA LEU A 127 -5.29 0.29 -0.48
C LEU A 127 -5.72 1.72 -0.84
N TYR A 128 -4.78 2.51 -1.32
CA TYR A 128 -4.99 3.87 -1.78
C TYR A 128 -4.69 3.94 -3.27
N HIS A 129 -5.59 4.53 -4.04
CA HIS A 129 -5.36 4.99 -5.41
C HIS A 129 -5.40 6.51 -5.43
N PHE A 130 -4.42 7.15 -6.06
CA PHE A 130 -4.30 8.60 -6.03
C PHE A 130 -3.54 9.14 -7.25
N TYR A 131 -3.67 10.45 -7.47
CA TYR A 131 -2.79 11.20 -8.34
C TYR A 131 -1.85 12.08 -7.53
N PHE A 132 -0.62 12.30 -7.99
CA PHE A 132 0.29 13.23 -7.32
C PHE A 132 -0.14 14.69 -7.55
N LYS A 133 0.07 15.52 -6.53
CA LYS A 133 -0.21 16.97 -6.55
C LYS A 133 1.09 17.76 -6.42
N ASN A 134 1.11 18.99 -6.89
CA ASN A 134 2.19 19.94 -6.65
C ASN A 134 2.10 20.57 -5.25
N ASP A 135 3.06 21.42 -4.90
CA ASP A 135 3.13 22.05 -3.58
C ASP A 135 1.97 23.03 -3.29
N VAL A 136 1.25 23.50 -4.32
CA VAL A 136 0.06 24.36 -4.16
C VAL A 136 -1.25 23.57 -4.11
N GLY A 137 -1.19 22.24 -4.26
CA GLY A 137 -2.33 21.34 -4.14
C GLY A 137 -3.01 20.97 -5.47
N ASP A 138 -2.52 21.43 -6.61
CA ASP A 138 -3.05 21.03 -7.91
C ASP A 138 -2.50 19.68 -8.34
N VAL A 139 -3.34 18.84 -8.94
CA VAL A 139 -2.92 17.56 -9.53
C VAL A 139 -1.93 17.81 -10.67
N PHE A 140 -0.79 17.10 -10.67
CA PHE A 140 0.13 17.19 -11.80
C PHE A 140 -0.58 16.78 -13.10
N PRO A 141 -0.36 17.52 -14.20
CA PRO A 141 -1.06 17.27 -15.45
C PRO A 141 -0.64 15.95 -16.07
N CYS A 142 -1.51 15.42 -16.94
CA CYS A 142 -1.23 14.25 -17.80
C CYS A 142 -1.00 12.93 -17.04
N GLN A 143 -1.48 12.77 -15.79
CA GLN A 143 -1.38 11.49 -15.06
C GLN A 143 -2.28 10.40 -15.65
N ASP A 144 -3.41 10.78 -16.24
CA ASP A 144 -4.26 9.89 -17.03
C ASP A 144 -3.59 9.44 -18.35
N GLU A 145 -2.56 10.16 -18.82
CA GLU A 145 -1.80 9.81 -20.03
C GLU A 145 -0.65 8.81 -19.75
N ILE A 146 -0.37 8.49 -18.47
CA ILE A 146 0.67 7.52 -18.10
C ILE A 146 0.20 6.13 -18.56
N PRO A 147 1.01 5.41 -19.38
CA PRO A 147 0.63 4.09 -19.85
C PRO A 147 0.57 3.07 -18.71
N THR A 148 -0.40 2.18 -18.77
CA THR A 148 -0.51 1.04 -17.85
C THR A 148 0.54 -0.01 -18.21
N PHE A 149 1.55 -0.19 -17.36
CA PHE A 149 2.60 -1.22 -17.55
C PHE A 149 2.22 -2.57 -16.96
N ASP A 150 1.33 -2.56 -15.98
CA ASP A 150 0.81 -3.75 -15.31
C ASP A 150 -0.65 -3.45 -14.97
N GLU A 151 -1.56 -4.19 -15.62
CA GLU A 151 -3.01 -4.00 -15.49
C GLU A 151 -3.54 -4.22 -14.07
N ARG A 152 -2.73 -4.87 -13.21
CA ARG A 152 -3.08 -5.11 -11.80
C ARG A 152 -2.90 -3.87 -10.94
N PHE A 153 -2.19 -2.86 -11.44
CA PHE A 153 -1.83 -1.67 -10.67
C PHE A 153 -2.46 -0.42 -11.27
N PHE A 154 -3.07 0.37 -10.40
CA PHE A 154 -3.35 1.76 -10.69
C PHE A 154 -2.03 2.52 -10.80
N ASN A 155 -1.96 3.55 -11.65
CA ASN A 155 -0.71 4.26 -11.95
C ASN A 155 0.01 4.78 -10.70
N SER A 156 -0.70 5.20 -9.65
CA SER A 156 -0.11 5.47 -8.34
C SER A 156 -0.93 4.91 -7.18
N GLN A 157 -0.34 4.01 -6.40
CA GLN A 157 -0.98 3.32 -5.31
C GLN A 157 -0.07 3.03 -4.12
N VAL A 158 -0.67 3.00 -2.94
CA VAL A 158 -0.05 2.51 -1.70
C VAL A 158 -0.95 1.43 -1.14
N TYR A 159 -0.37 0.30 -0.79
CA TYR A 159 -1.02 -0.76 -0.02
C TYR A 159 -0.27 -0.93 1.31
N ILE A 160 -0.94 -0.69 2.42
CA ILE A 160 -0.41 -0.99 3.76
C ILE A 160 -1.13 -2.20 4.35
N ARG A 161 -0.38 -3.08 4.99
CA ARG A 161 -0.89 -4.24 5.74
C ARG A 161 -0.49 -4.08 7.20
N LEU A 162 -1.47 -4.06 8.09
CA LEU A 162 -1.31 -3.80 9.52
C LEU A 162 -1.80 -5.01 10.31
N GLY A 163 -0.86 -5.84 10.80
CA GLY A 163 -1.13 -6.97 11.70
C GLY A 163 -0.22 -6.90 12.92
N GLN A 164 0.37 -8.03 13.32
CA GLN A 164 1.43 -8.03 14.33
C GLN A 164 2.67 -7.24 13.86
N LYS A 165 2.90 -7.22 12.54
CA LYS A 165 3.87 -6.35 11.88
C LYS A 165 3.18 -5.52 10.80
N ALA A 166 3.69 -4.30 10.61
CA ALA A 166 3.26 -3.43 9.52
C ALA A 166 4.17 -3.61 8.30
N SER A 167 3.57 -3.60 7.11
CA SER A 167 4.31 -3.58 5.85
C SER A 167 3.60 -2.73 4.80
N ALA A 168 4.36 -2.26 3.81
CA ALA A 168 3.83 -1.48 2.69
C ALA A 168 4.35 -1.99 1.35
N SER A 169 3.45 -2.05 0.37
CA SER A 169 3.77 -2.15 -1.05
C SER A 169 3.33 -0.87 -1.74
N VAL A 170 4.16 -0.38 -2.65
CA VAL A 170 3.91 0.89 -3.35
C VAL A 170 4.24 0.79 -4.82
N TRP A 171 3.41 1.44 -5.61
CA TRP A 171 3.67 1.67 -7.01
C TRP A 171 3.44 3.16 -7.25
N PHE A 172 4.49 3.89 -7.59
CA PHE A 172 4.40 5.31 -7.88
C PHE A 172 4.68 5.54 -9.35
N THR A 173 3.90 6.40 -9.99
CA THR A 173 4.23 7.01 -11.27
C THR A 173 4.02 8.52 -11.17
N VAL A 174 5.11 9.27 -11.26
CA VAL A 174 5.12 10.73 -11.07
C VAL A 174 5.53 11.39 -12.38
N PRO A 175 4.67 12.24 -12.98
CA PRO A 175 5.04 13.05 -14.15
C PRO A 175 6.29 13.89 -13.87
N LEU A 176 7.19 13.97 -14.85
CA LEU A 176 8.38 14.83 -14.78
C LEU A 176 8.31 15.95 -15.83
N GLY A 177 9.01 17.05 -15.58
CA GLY A 177 9.23 18.14 -16.53
C GLY A 177 8.67 19.49 -16.06
N LYS A 178 8.53 20.45 -16.99
CA LYS A 178 8.23 21.88 -16.69
C LYS A 178 6.97 22.12 -15.84
N SER A 179 6.02 21.20 -15.87
CA SER A 179 4.78 21.24 -15.09
C SER A 179 4.59 19.99 -14.24
N GLY A 180 5.60 19.14 -14.13
CA GLY A 180 5.61 17.92 -13.33
C GLY A 180 6.48 18.07 -12.08
N ALA A 181 6.77 16.95 -11.43
CA ALA A 181 7.70 16.91 -10.32
C ALA A 181 9.15 17.14 -10.79
N ASP A 182 9.96 17.71 -9.90
CA ASP A 182 11.41 17.78 -10.01
C ASP A 182 12.08 16.79 -9.03
N SER A 183 13.41 16.76 -9.05
CA SER A 183 14.21 15.92 -8.15
C SER A 183 13.97 16.25 -6.67
N ASN A 184 13.80 17.53 -6.34
CA ASN A 184 13.54 17.99 -4.98
C ASN A 184 12.17 17.51 -4.45
N TYR A 185 11.13 17.53 -5.28
CA TYR A 185 9.82 16.99 -4.94
C TYR A 185 9.92 15.49 -4.62
N ILE A 186 10.62 14.71 -5.45
CA ILE A 186 10.83 13.28 -5.23
C ILE A 186 11.62 13.04 -3.93
N LYS A 187 12.65 13.86 -3.65
CA LYS A 187 13.43 13.80 -2.40
C LYS A 187 12.53 14.00 -1.17
N ARG A 188 11.70 15.04 -1.17
CA ARG A 188 10.77 15.34 -0.05
C ARG A 188 9.73 14.25 0.13
N LEU A 189 9.12 13.78 -0.96
CA LEU A 189 8.17 12.66 -0.95
C LEU A 189 8.76 11.45 -0.22
N ILE A 190 9.98 11.07 -0.58
CA ILE A 190 10.63 9.88 -0.04
C ILE A 190 11.04 10.05 1.42
N GLN A 191 11.47 11.25 1.82
CA GLN A 191 11.80 11.56 3.22
C GLN A 191 10.58 11.49 4.14
N ASP A 192 9.41 11.84 3.63
CA ASP A 192 8.17 11.86 4.41
C ASP A 192 7.51 10.47 4.52
N LEU A 193 7.85 9.50 3.67
CA LEU A 193 7.24 8.15 3.70
C LEU A 193 7.49 7.45 5.04
N PRO A 194 6.51 6.65 5.54
CA PRO A 194 6.68 5.93 6.80
C PRO A 194 7.66 4.75 6.70
N PHE A 195 8.24 4.49 5.53
CA PHE A 195 9.18 3.42 5.22
C PHE A 195 10.29 3.88 4.26
N LYS A 196 11.41 3.15 4.29
CA LYS A 196 12.54 3.39 3.39
C LYS A 196 12.27 2.77 2.02
N VAL A 197 12.40 3.55 0.95
CA VAL A 197 12.41 3.05 -0.44
C VAL A 197 13.78 2.48 -0.80
N SER A 198 13.84 1.59 -1.79
CA SER A 198 15.09 1.02 -2.28
C SER A 198 15.57 1.75 -3.54
N GLU A 199 16.87 2.02 -3.59
CA GLU A 199 17.54 2.62 -4.75
C GLU A 199 17.33 1.86 -6.07
N LYS A 200 17.01 0.56 -6.01
CA LYS A 200 17.06 -0.35 -7.17
C LYS A 200 15.74 -0.47 -7.93
N HIS A 201 14.63 0.05 -7.40
CA HIS A 201 13.31 -0.11 -8.01
C HIS A 201 12.82 1.12 -8.77
N TRP A 202 13.70 2.08 -9.01
CA TRP A 202 13.39 3.31 -9.74
C TRP A 202 13.67 3.16 -11.24
N LYS A 203 12.78 3.72 -12.05
CA LYS A 203 12.94 3.85 -13.50
C LYS A 203 12.47 5.23 -13.96
N ILE A 204 13.23 5.84 -14.86
CA ILE A 204 12.78 7.00 -15.63
C ILE A 204 12.28 6.52 -16.98
N TRP A 205 11.12 7.03 -17.38
CA TRP A 205 10.48 6.68 -18.63
C TRP A 205 10.41 7.91 -19.52
N GLY A 206 10.86 7.76 -20.77
CA GLY A 206 10.77 8.79 -21.79
C GLY A 206 9.97 8.31 -22.99
N LYS A 207 9.26 9.23 -23.64
CA LYS A 207 8.57 8.98 -24.90
C LYS A 207 9.53 9.20 -26.08
N SER A 208 9.77 8.16 -26.88
CA SER A 208 10.56 8.25 -28.11
C SER A 208 9.88 9.10 -29.18
N SER A 209 10.64 9.50 -30.21
CA SER A 209 10.10 10.21 -31.39
C SER A 209 9.02 9.41 -32.13
N LYS A 210 9.04 8.07 -32.03
CA LYS A 210 8.02 7.17 -32.57
C LYS A 210 6.84 6.92 -31.63
N GLY A 211 6.75 7.65 -30.51
CA GLY A 211 5.65 7.55 -29.55
C GLY A 211 5.73 6.40 -28.55
N LYS A 212 6.72 5.49 -28.67
CA LYS A 212 6.92 4.38 -27.72
C LYS A 212 7.56 4.86 -26.42
N TRP A 213 7.09 4.33 -25.29
CA TRP A 213 7.67 4.55 -23.96
C TRP A 213 8.87 3.62 -23.73
N MET A 214 9.98 4.19 -23.25
CA MET A 214 11.20 3.45 -22.92
C MET A 214 11.63 3.76 -21.49
N GLY A 215 11.82 2.72 -20.69
CA GLY A 215 12.21 2.83 -19.29
C GLY A 215 13.69 2.54 -19.08
N LYS A 216 14.39 3.46 -18.42
CA LYS A 216 15.77 3.29 -17.98
C LYS A 216 15.78 3.12 -16.46
N LYS A 217 16.38 2.03 -15.95
CA LYS A 217 16.65 1.89 -14.51
C LYS A 217 17.63 2.97 -14.07
N ILE A 218 17.38 3.54 -12.91
CA ILE A 218 18.25 4.55 -12.30
C ILE A 218 18.54 4.15 -10.85
N ARG A 219 19.65 4.66 -10.30
CA ARG A 219 19.76 4.83 -8.85
C ARG A 219 19.08 6.13 -8.49
N LEU A 220 18.39 6.17 -7.37
CA LEU A 220 17.63 7.34 -6.97
C LEU A 220 18.57 8.49 -6.59
N THR A 221 19.70 8.20 -5.94
CA THR A 221 20.73 9.21 -5.63
C THR A 221 21.20 9.97 -6.86
N ASP A 222 21.44 9.27 -7.97
CA ASP A 222 21.90 9.88 -9.22
C ASP A 222 20.88 10.84 -9.83
N PHE A 223 19.59 10.66 -9.49
CA PHE A 223 18.50 11.54 -9.94
C PHE A 223 18.23 12.68 -8.96
N ILE A 224 18.41 12.46 -7.66
CA ILE A 224 18.13 13.46 -6.64
C ILE A 224 19.28 14.47 -6.51
N ASP A 225 20.53 14.01 -6.65
CA ASP A 225 21.72 14.82 -6.38
C ASP A 225 22.43 15.32 -7.66
N GLY A 226 21.95 14.92 -8.85
CA GLY A 226 22.45 15.37 -10.17
C GLY A 226 21.61 16.48 -10.77
#